data_AF-A0A0F7PLT4-F1
#
_entry.id   AF-A0A0F7PLT4-F1
#
_cell.length_a   1.000
_cell.length_b   1.000
_cell.length_c   1.000
_cell.angle_alpha   90.00
_cell.angle_beta   90.00
_cell.angle_gamma   90.00
#
_symmetry.space_group_name_H-M   'P 1'
#
loop_
_entity.id
_entity.type
_entity.pdbx_description
1 polymer ?
#
loop_
_entity_poly.entity_id
_entity_poly.type
_entity_poly.pdbx_seq_one_letter_code
_entity_poly.pdbx_strand_id
1 'polypeptide(L)' 'MTQKSPQDRITEAERQAAKRAERSAEQLRANLQRRKAQTRARREGRADEAEGLPAASKTGAVDSDDSD' A
#
# COMPACT_ATOMS: atom_id res chain seq x y z
N MET A 1 -4.64 36.97 -1.80
CA MET A 1 -4.76 35.57 -1.34
C MET A 1 -5.81 34.89 -2.20
N THR A 2 -5.40 34.12 -3.21
CA THR A 2 -6.35 33.47 -4.13
C THR A 2 -6.86 32.19 -3.46
N GLN A 3 -8.13 32.19 -3.04
CA GLN A 3 -8.76 31.01 -2.47
C GLN A 3 -9.03 29.98 -3.59
N LYS A 4 -8.63 28.72 -3.36
CA LYS A 4 -8.85 27.63 -4.31
C LYS A 4 -10.35 27.38 -4.46
N SER A 5 -10.83 27.31 -5.69
CA SER A 5 -12.25 27.12 -5.98
C SER A 5 -12.71 25.72 -5.52
N PRO A 6 -14.00 25.52 -5.23
CA PRO A 6 -14.53 24.20 -4.92
C PRO A 6 -14.24 23.16 -6.01
N GLN A 7 -14.19 23.59 -7.29
CA GLN A 7 -13.85 22.70 -8.39
C GLN A 7 -12.40 22.21 -8.30
N ASP A 8 -11.45 23.10 -7.98
CA ASP A 8 -10.04 22.73 -7.86
C ASP A 8 -9.80 21.68 -6.76
N ARG A 9 -10.54 21.77 -5.64
CA ARG A 9 -10.46 20.80 -4.54
C ARG A 9 -10.96 19.42 -4.96
N ILE A 10 -12.02 19.36 -5.77
CA ILE A 10 -12.54 18.10 -6.31
C ILE A 10 -11.49 17.46 -7.23
N THR A 11 -10.86 18.24 -8.11
CA THR A 11 -9.80 17.71 -8.99
C THR A 11 -8.57 17.21 -8.23
N GLU A 12 -8.22 17.85 -7.11
CA GLU A 12 -7.11 17.40 -6.28
C GLU A 12 -7.44 16.10 -5.55
N ALA A 13 -8.67 15.98 -5.01
CA ALA A 13 -9.14 14.75 -4.38
C ALA A 13 -9.11 13.56 -5.36
N GLU A 14 -9.51 13.78 -6.62
CA GLU A 14 -9.44 12.76 -7.67
C GLU A 14 -8.00 12.37 -8.00
N ARG A 15 -7.07 13.34 -8.10
CA ARG A 15 -5.64 13.06 -8.29
C ARG A 15 -5.05 12.24 -7.15
N GLN A 16 -5.36 12.60 -5.91
CA GLN A 16 -4.90 11.83 -4.76
C GLN A 16 -5.50 10.42 -4.73
N ALA A 17 -6.79 10.26 -5.07
CA ALA A 17 -7.43 8.95 -5.15
C ALA A 17 -6.77 8.04 -6.19
N ALA A 18 -6.43 8.58 -7.37
CA ALA A 18 -5.67 7.85 -8.39
C ALA A 18 -4.30 7.38 -7.88
N LYS A 19 -3.55 8.26 -7.19
CA LYS A 19 -2.26 7.89 -6.57
C LYS A 19 -2.40 6.79 -5.51
N ARG A 20 -3.45 6.83 -4.68
CA ARG A 20 -3.74 5.78 -3.68
C ARG A 20 -4.05 4.44 -4.35
N ALA A 21 -4.81 4.46 -5.45
CA ALA A 21 -5.14 3.27 -6.23
C ALA A 21 -3.91 2.65 -6.92
N GLU A 22 -3.01 3.49 -7.43
CA GLU A 22 -1.74 3.03 -8.01
C GLU A 22 -0.86 2.33 -6.96
N ARG A 23 -0.66 2.96 -5.80
CA ARG A 23 0.09 2.37 -4.67
C ARG A 23 -0.50 1.04 -4.23
N SER A 24 -1.83 0.93 -4.12
CA SER A 24 -2.48 -0.32 -3.69
C SER A 24 -2.32 -1.44 -4.72
N ALA A 25 -2.38 -1.11 -6.02
CA ALA A 25 -2.16 -2.08 -7.09
C ALA A 25 -0.72 -2.62 -7.08
N GLU A 26 0.28 -1.76 -6.87
CA GLU A 26 1.69 -2.17 -6.74
C GLU A 26 1.90 -3.08 -5.53
N GLN A 27 1.37 -2.69 -4.37
CA GLN A 27 1.45 -3.51 -3.15
C GLN A 27 0.78 -4.88 -3.34
N LEU A 28 -0.34 -4.95 -4.06
CA LEU A 28 -1.01 -6.20 -4.36
C LEU A 28 -0.14 -7.10 -5.24
N ARG A 29 0.48 -6.55 -6.29
CA ARG A 29 1.41 -7.30 -7.17
C ARG A 29 2.58 -7.86 -6.36
N ALA A 30 3.20 -7.05 -5.50
CA ALA A 30 4.32 -7.47 -4.65
C ALA A 30 3.89 -8.59 -3.66
N ASN A 31 2.74 -8.45 -3.01
CA ASN A 31 2.20 -9.46 -2.09
C ASN A 31 1.92 -10.80 -2.80
N LEU A 32 1.34 -10.76 -3.99
CA LEU A 32 1.07 -11.98 -4.78
C LEU A 32 2.37 -12.68 -5.18
N GLN A 33 3.39 -11.92 -5.60
CA GLN A 33 4.71 -12.47 -5.93
C GLN A 33 5.37 -13.13 -4.71
N ARG A 34 5.36 -12.46 -3.56
CA ARG A 34 5.88 -13.01 -2.29
C ARG A 34 5.16 -14.30 -1.90
N ARG A 35 3.82 -14.32 -1.95
CA ARG A 35 3.01 -15.52 -1.64
C ARG A 35 3.26 -16.68 -2.59
N LYS A 36 3.47 -16.39 -3.89
CA LYS A 36 3.82 -17.39 -4.90
C LYS A 36 5.19 -18.01 -4.63
N ALA A 37 6.20 -17.19 -4.31
CA ALA A 37 7.52 -17.66 -3.94
C ALA A 37 7.47 -18.56 -2.70
N GLN A 38 6.73 -18.13 -1.67
CA GLN A 38 6.55 -18.91 -0.44
C GLN A 38 5.88 -20.27 -0.69
N THR A 39 4.81 -20.29 -1.49
CA THR A 39 4.12 -21.55 -1.85
C THR A 39 5.04 -22.51 -2.60
N ARG A 40 5.91 -21.99 -3.48
CA ARG A 40 6.91 -22.79 -4.18
C ARG A 40 7.95 -23.37 -3.21
N ALA A 41 8.51 -22.56 -2.31
CA ALA A 41 9.48 -23.02 -1.31
C ALA A 41 8.94 -24.16 -0.44
N ARG A 42 7.68 -24.06 0.01
CA ARG A 42 6.99 -25.13 0.75
C ARG A 42 6.86 -26.43 -0.04
N ARG A 43 6.56 -26.35 -1.34
CA ARG A 43 6.45 -27.53 -2.20
C ARG A 43 7.80 -28.20 -2.46
N GLU A 44 8.86 -27.41 -2.53
CA GLU A 44 10.23 -27.90 -2.75
C GLU A 44 10.90 -28.42 -1.46
N GLY A 45 10.20 -28.41 -0.31
CA GLY A 45 10.73 -28.88 0.97
C GLY A 45 11.83 -27.99 1.55
N ARG A 46 11.96 -26.74 1.08
CA ARG A 46 12.90 -25.77 1.64
C ARG A 46 12.34 -25.18 2.93
N ALA A 47 13.22 -24.97 3.91
CA ALA A 47 12.87 -24.24 5.13
C ALA A 47 12.32 -22.86 4.74
N ASP A 48 11.12 -22.54 5.21
CA ASP A 48 10.45 -21.28 4.97
C ASP A 48 11.18 -20.23 5.83
N GLU A 49 12.10 -19.45 5.26
CA GLU A 49 12.64 -18.24 5.90
C GLU A 49 11.54 -17.17 5.93
N ALA A 50 10.48 -17.45 6.70
CA ALA A 50 9.39 -16.53 6.90
C ALA A 50 9.89 -15.41 7.82
N GLU A 51 10.22 -14.27 7.24
CA GLU A 51 10.31 -13.02 7.99
C GLU A 51 8.93 -12.80 8.63
N GLY A 52 8.89 -12.83 9.97
CA GLY A 52 7.65 -12.82 10.74
C GLY A 52 6.74 -11.67 10.32
N LEU A 53 5.42 -11.88 10.40
CA LEU A 53 4.46 -10.81 10.16
C LEU A 53 4.85 -9.60 11.02
N PRO A 54 4.91 -8.38 10.47
CA PRO A 54 5.24 -7.21 11.25
C PRO A 54 4.30 -7.15 12.45
N ALA A 55 4.88 -7.01 13.65
CA ALA A 55 4.09 -6.91 14.86
C ALA A 55 3.05 -5.82 14.67
N ALA A 56 1.78 -6.10 14.99
CA ALA A 56 0.72 -5.10 14.92
C ALA A 56 1.06 -3.96 15.88
N SER A 57 1.70 -2.90 15.36
CA SER A 57 1.94 -1.70 16.13
C SER A 57 0.59 -1.13 16.52
N LYS A 58 0.34 -0.95 17.82
CA LYS A 58 -0.76 -0.12 18.33
C LYS A 58 -0.47 1.36 18.06
N THR A 59 -0.20 1.70 16.81
CA THR A 59 -0.18 3.05 16.27
C THR A 59 -0.72 2.83 14.87
N GLY A 60 -1.85 3.47 14.58
CA GLY A 60 -2.69 3.19 13.43
C GLY A 60 -1.93 3.10 12.11
N ALA A 61 -2.60 2.58 11.08
CA ALA A 61 -2.19 2.78 9.70
C ALA A 61 -1.78 4.24 9.53
N VAL A 62 -0.46 4.48 9.56
CA VAL A 62 0.12 5.79 9.36
C VAL A 62 0.18 5.94 7.85
N ASP A 63 -0.99 6.08 7.22
CA ASP A 63 -1.12 6.96 6.06
C ASP A 63 -1.04 8.40 6.61
N SER A 64 0.07 8.76 7.27
CA SER A 64 0.45 10.15 7.48
C SER A 64 1.02 10.61 6.15
N ASP A 65 0.18 11.21 5.32
CA ASP A 65 0.56 12.28 4.39
C ASP A 65 -0.69 12.76 3.65
N ASP A 66 -1.64 13.31 4.41
CA ASP A 66 -2.69 14.17 3.87
C ASP A 66 -2.71 15.48 4.67
N SER A 67 -1.60 16.20 4.57
CA SER A 67 -1.46 17.58 5.05
C SER A 67 -0.72 18.39 3.99
N ASP A 68 -1.43 18.78 2.93
CA ASP A 68 -1.30 20.07 2.21
C ASP A 68 -2.45 20.26 1.20
#